data_AF-A0A2E3C134-F1
#
_entry.id   AF-A0A2E3C134-F1
#
_cell.length_a   1.000
_cell.length_b   1.000
_cell.length_c   1.000
_cell.angle_alpha   90.00
_cell.angle_beta   90.00
_cell.angle_gamma   90.00
#
_symmetry.space_group_name_H-M   'P 1'
#
loop_
_entity.id
_entity.type
_entity.pdbx_description
1 polymer ?
#
loop_
_entity_poly.entity_id
_entity_poly.type
_entity_poly.pdbx_seq_one_letter_code
_entity_poly.pdbx_strand_id
1 'polypeptide(L)' 'MPKFAVYGVSYISYLAEMALQRVPQLAPEKARQICYPDWVCRDNSLQKAIGWKPKVPVSKGIPATIRWYQQEGLI' A
#
# COMPACT_ATOMS: atom_id res chain seq x y z
N MET A 1 -8.81 -3.87 10.69
CA MET A 1 -8.86 -5.17 9.96
C MET A 1 -8.26 -6.25 10.84
N PRO A 2 -8.86 -7.44 10.90
CA PRO A 2 -8.25 -8.59 11.58
C PRO A 2 -6.96 -9.00 10.88
N LYS A 3 -5.82 -8.90 11.58
CA LYS A 3 -4.49 -9.21 11.01
C LYS A 3 -4.43 -10.63 10.43
N PHE A 4 -5.07 -11.59 11.09
CA PHE A 4 -5.10 -12.98 10.64
C PHE A 4 -5.69 -13.15 9.23
N ALA A 5 -6.68 -12.34 8.85
CA ALA A 5 -7.28 -12.41 7.52
C ALA A 5 -6.30 -11.92 6.45
N VAL A 6 -5.59 -10.82 6.72
CA VAL A 6 -4.60 -10.25 5.79
C VAL A 6 -3.43 -11.24 5.59
N TYR A 7 -2.92 -11.82 6.68
CA TYR A 7 -1.89 -12.84 6.59
C TYR A 7 -2.39 -14.08 5.84
N GLY A 8 -3.58 -14.58 6.15
CA GLY A 8 -4.16 -15.75 5.47
C GLY A 8 -4.25 -15.56 3.96
N VAL A 9 -4.82 -14.44 3.50
CA VAL A 9 -4.89 -14.10 2.07
C VAL A 9 -3.49 -14.00 1.46
N SER A 10 -2.53 -13.36 2.15
CA SER A 10 -1.16 -13.22 1.62
C SER A 10 -0.44 -14.56 1.43
N TYR A 11 -0.60 -15.52 2.36
CA TYR A 11 0.00 -16.84 2.20
C TYR A 11 -0.62 -17.62 1.05
N ILE A 12 -1.95 -17.56 0.90
CA ILE A 12 -2.67 -18.21 -0.21
C ILE A 12 -2.21 -17.64 -1.56
N SER A 13 -2.23 -16.31 -1.70
CA SER A 13 -1.76 -15.63 -2.92
C SER A 13 -0.31 -15.95 -3.24
N TYR A 14 0.58 -15.86 -2.24
CA TYR A 14 2.00 -16.15 -2.40
C TYR A 14 2.26 -17.58 -2.90
N LEU A 15 1.63 -18.59 -2.29
CA LEU A 15 1.79 -19.98 -2.71
C LEU A 15 1.24 -20.23 -4.12
N ALA A 16 0.09 -19.64 -4.45
CA ALA A 16 -0.50 -19.75 -5.78
C ALA A 16 0.39 -19.10 -6.85
N GLU A 17 0.92 -17.90 -6.59
CA GLU A 17 1.79 -17.18 -7.51
C GLU A 17 3.15 -17.88 -7.69
N MET A 18 3.72 -18.45 -6.62
CA MET A 18 4.90 -19.30 -6.71
C MET A 18 4.68 -20.54 -7.58
N ALA A 19 3.55 -21.24 -7.39
CA ALA A 19 3.20 -22.41 -8.20
C ALA A 19 3.01 -22.05 -9.69
N LEU A 20 2.49 -20.86 -9.96
CA LEU A 20 2.31 -20.31 -11.30
C LEU A 20 3.59 -19.65 -11.88
N GLN A 21 4.72 -19.69 -11.15
CA GLN A 21 5.97 -19.01 -11.52
C GLN A 21 5.81 -17.51 -11.83
N ARG A 22 4.89 -16.85 -11.11
CA ARG A 22 4.64 -15.41 -11.20
C ARG A 22 5.28 -14.68 -10.04
N VAL A 23 5.56 -13.39 -10.23
CA VAL A 23 6.01 -12.52 -9.15
C VAL A 23 4.85 -12.30 -8.19
N PRO A 24 4.98 -12.63 -6.90
CA PRO A 24 3.87 -12.52 -5.99
C PRO A 24 3.49 -11.05 -5.72
N GLN A 25 2.24 -10.67 -5.98
CA GLN A 25 1.79 -9.30 -5.72
C GLN A 25 1.53 -9.05 -4.22
N LEU A 26 1.10 -10.08 -3.49
CA LEU A 26 0.81 -10.01 -2.05
C LEU A 26 1.61 -11.06 -1.28
N ALA A 27 2.92 -10.83 -1.15
CA ALA A 27 3.79 -11.66 -0.33
C ALA A 27 3.53 -11.46 1.19
N PRO A 28 3.89 -12.43 2.06
CA PRO A 28 3.75 -12.29 3.52
C PRO A 28 4.50 -11.08 4.10
N GLU A 29 5.62 -10.68 3.49
CA GLU A 29 6.32 -9.46 3.86
C GLU A 29 5.46 -8.21 3.63
N LYS A 30 4.74 -8.16 2.50
CA LYS A 30 3.80 -7.08 2.19
C LYS A 30 2.67 -7.02 3.19
N ALA A 31 2.15 -8.17 3.64
CA ALA A 31 1.15 -8.24 4.70
C ALA A 31 1.68 -7.70 6.04
N ARG A 32 2.95 -7.98 6.38
CA ARG A 32 3.60 -7.42 7.57
C ARG A 32 3.69 -5.90 7.50
N GLN A 33 4.09 -5.36 6.35
CA GLN A 33 4.07 -3.92 6.11
C GLN A 33 2.65 -3.38 6.31
N ILE A 34 1.64 -3.89 5.60
CA ILE A 34 0.25 -3.40 5.70
C ILE A 34 -0.26 -3.42 7.15
N CYS A 35 0.03 -4.48 7.89
CA CYS A 35 -0.39 -4.64 9.28
C CYS A 35 0.45 -3.85 10.31
N TYR A 36 1.47 -3.11 9.86
CA TYR A 36 2.31 -2.30 10.74
C TYR A 36 1.48 -1.14 11.35
N PRO A 37 1.54 -0.93 12.67
CA PRO A 37 0.65 0.02 13.34
C PRO A 37 0.99 1.48 13.05
N ASP A 38 2.27 1.79 12.83
CA ASP A 38 2.77 3.17 12.72
C ASP A 38 3.35 3.45 11.33
N TRP A 39 2.46 3.57 10.35
CA TRP A 39 2.81 3.97 8.98
C TRP A 39 3.11 5.46 8.83
N VAL A 40 2.74 6.27 9.81
CA VAL A 40 2.85 7.73 9.72
C VAL A 40 4.13 8.19 10.41
N CYS A 41 4.98 8.89 9.67
CA CYS A 41 6.02 9.72 10.28
C CYS A 41 5.35 10.84 11.07
N ARG A 42 5.29 10.69 12.41
CA ARG A 42 4.63 11.67 13.30
C ARG A 42 5.42 12.96 13.45
N ASP A 43 6.72 12.92 13.15
CA ASP A 43 7.59 14.07 13.23
C ASP A 43 7.59 14.86 11.92
N ASN A 44 7.32 16.16 12.04
CA ASN A 44 7.38 17.13 10.96
C ASN A 44 8.79 17.69 10.76
N SER A 45 9.85 16.97 11.16
CA SER A 45 11.25 17.42 11.06
C SER A 45 11.62 17.85 9.65
N LEU A 46 11.20 17.11 8.63
CA LEU A 46 11.45 17.49 7.23
C LEU A 46 10.74 18.80 6.84
N GLN A 47 9.49 18.96 7.28
CA GLN A 47 8.72 20.21 7.10
C GLN A 47 9.40 21.38 7.81
N LYS A 48 9.92 21.18 9.03
CA LYS A 48 10.58 22.21 9.83
C LYS A 48 11.96 22.57 9.28
N ALA A 49 12.72 21.59 8.81
CA ALA A 49 14.10 21.78 8.36
C ALA A 49 14.21 22.50 7.02
N ILE A 50 13.33 22.17 6.06
CA ILE A 50 13.46 22.67 4.67
C ILE A 50 12.15 23.23 4.12
N GLY A 51 11.10 23.35 4.94
CA GLY A 51 9.80 23.85 4.49
C GLY A 51 9.06 22.92 3.53
N TRP A 52 9.55 21.69 3.31
CA TRP A 52 8.98 20.76 2.34
C TRP A 52 7.54 20.41 2.71
N LYS A 53 6.62 20.51 1.76
CA LYS A 53 5.23 20.07 1.93
C LYS A 53 4.80 19.31 0.68
N PRO A 54 3.96 18.27 0.81
CA PRO A 54 3.44 17.55 -0.35
C PRO A 54 2.60 18.51 -1.20
N LYS A 55 2.92 18.60 -2.50
CA LYS A 55 2.16 19.43 -3.46
C LYS A 55 0.70 18.98 -3.57
N VAL A 56 0.46 17.67 -3.51
CA VAL A 56 -0.87 17.07 -3.55
C VAL A 56 -1.10 16.30 -2.25
N PRO A 57 -2.08 16.69 -1.42
CA PRO A 57 -2.45 15.93 -0.22
C PRO A 57 -2.92 14.52 -0.59
N VAL A 58 -2.58 13.51 0.22
CA VAL A 58 -2.99 12.11 0.01
C VAL A 58 -4.52 11.99 -0.14
N SER A 59 -5.29 12.76 0.64
CA SER A 59 -6.75 12.81 0.57
C SER A 59 -7.31 13.26 -0.79
N LYS A 60 -6.50 13.93 -1.60
CA LYS A 60 -6.84 14.34 -2.98
C LYS A 60 -6.20 13.43 -4.02
N GLY A 61 -4.94 13.04 -3.81
CA GLY A 61 -4.16 12.25 -4.74
C GLY A 61 -4.74 10.86 -4.97
N ILE A 62 -5.03 10.12 -3.89
CA ILE A 62 -5.52 8.74 -3.99
C ILE A 62 -6.86 8.65 -4.76
N PRO A 63 -7.91 9.45 -4.45
CA PRO A 63 -9.14 9.41 -5.24
C PRO A 63 -8.95 9.81 -6.70
N ALA A 64 -8.04 10.76 -6.98
CA ALA A 64 -7.75 11.15 -8.35
C ALA A 64 -7.09 10.02 -9.15
N THR A 65 -6.12 9.32 -8.56
CA THR A 65 -5.49 8.15 -9.17
C THR A 65 -6.51 7.04 -9.41
N ILE A 66 -7.36 6.71 -8.44
CA ILE A 66 -8.39 5.67 -8.61
C ILE A 66 -9.34 6.01 -9.77
N ARG A 67 -9.81 7.26 -9.85
CA ARG A 67 -10.67 7.70 -10.95
C ARG A 67 -9.99 7.54 -12.31
N TRP A 68 -8.70 7.85 -12.41
CA TRP A 68 -7.94 7.67 -13.65
C TRP A 68 -7.89 6.19 -14.05
N TYR A 69 -7.58 5.28 -13.12
CA TYR A 69 -7.58 3.83 -13.42
C TYR A 69 -8.94 3.34 -13.94
N GLN A 70 -10.05 3.83 -13.39
CA GLN A 70 -11.40 3.50 -13.84
C GLN A 70 -11.69 4.03 -15.25
N GLN A 71 -11.25 5.26 -15.55
CA GLN A 71 -11.45 5.90 -16.85
C GLN A 71 -10.68 5.19 -17.98
N GLU A 72 -9.49 4.70 -17.68
CA GLU A 72 -8.66 3.94 -18.61
C GLU A 72 -9.06 2.45 -18.71
N GLY A 73 -10.06 2.00 -17.94
CA GLY A 73 -10.50 0.61 -17.91
C GLY A 73 -9.47 -0.36 -17.34
N LEU A 74 -8.59 0.12 -16.44
CA LEU A 74 -7.54 -0.69 -15.80
C LEU A 74 -8.02 -1.36 -14.50
N ILE A 75 -9.14 -0.90 -13.94
CA ILE A 75 -9.90 -1.50 -12.82
C ILE A 75 -11.40 -1.33 -13.02
#